data_AF-A0A1F8CLC5-F1
#
_entry.id   AF-A0A1F8CLC5-F1
#
_cell.length_a   1.000
_cell.length_b   1.000
_cell.length_c   1.000
_cell.angle_alpha   90.00
_cell.angle_beta   90.00
_cell.angle_gamma   90.00
#
_symmetry.space_group_name_H-M   'P 1'
#
loop_
_entity.id
_entity.type
_entity.pdbx_description
1 polymer ?
#
loop_
_entity_poly.entity_id
_entity_poly.type
_entity_poly.pdbx_seq_one_letter_code
_entity_poly.pdbx_strand_id
1 'polypeptide(L)'
;MKKVNCDVDLTFYAMRDIEKYQKAIFFTGDGDFEILLKHLLQQKIEVRVVANGKRTAREIKNLMGGNFTPMKSLKSVVEYVRKNKKG
;
A
#
# COMPACT_ATOMS: atom_id res chain seq x y z
N MET A 1 -16.06 20.79 6.36
CA MET A 1 -14.78 20.31 5.81
C MET A 1 -13.99 19.65 6.94
N LYS A 2 -14.03 18.33 7.07
CA LYS A 2 -13.17 17.60 8.01
C LYS A 2 -11.90 17.27 7.23
N LYS A 3 -10.79 17.99 7.45
CA LYS A 3 -9.48 17.57 6.94
C LYS A 3 -9.27 16.15 7.47
N VAL A 4 -9.25 15.21 6.54
CA VAL A 4 -9.39 13.78 6.76
C VAL A 4 -8.14 13.30 7.49
N ASN A 5 -8.29 12.84 8.73
CA ASN A 5 -7.18 12.33 9.54
C ASN A 5 -6.85 10.87 9.20
N CYS A 6 -7.08 10.47 7.93
CA CYS A 6 -6.95 9.08 7.49
C CYS A 6 -5.55 8.53 7.77
N ASP A 7 -4.51 9.36 7.73
CA ASP A 7 -3.15 8.91 7.96
C ASP A 7 -2.91 8.53 9.43
N VAL A 8 -3.48 9.31 10.36
CA VAL A 8 -3.45 9.01 11.80
C VAL A 8 -4.28 7.77 12.11
N ASP A 9 -5.51 7.70 11.58
CA ASP A 9 -6.38 6.54 11.81
C ASP A 9 -5.75 5.26 11.25
N LEU A 10 -5.21 5.30 10.02
CA LEU A 10 -4.54 4.15 9.39
C LEU A 10 -3.33 3.70 10.20
N THR A 11 -2.50 4.65 10.64
CA THR A 11 -1.33 4.38 11.46
C THR A 11 -1.74 3.76 12.79
N PHE A 12 -2.76 4.31 13.44
CA PHE A 12 -3.29 3.79 14.70
C PHE A 12 -3.80 2.35 14.54
N TYR A 13 -4.61 2.06 13.53
CA TYR A 13 -5.12 0.71 13.31
C TYR A 13 -4.02 -0.30 12.99
N ALA A 14 -3.06 0.07 12.15
CA ALA A 14 -1.91 -0.78 11.84
C ALA A 14 -1.11 -1.14 13.09
N MET A 15 -0.86 -0.16 13.97
CA MET A 15 -0.13 -0.35 15.22
C MET A 15 -0.93 -1.11 16.28
N ARG A 16 -2.22 -0.80 16.44
CA ARG A 16 -3.10 -1.44 17.43
C ARG A 16 -3.19 -2.94 17.23
N ASP A 17 -3.28 -3.37 15.97
CA ASP A 17 -3.46 -4.78 15.63
C ASP A 17 -2.16 -5.45 15.17
N ILE A 18 -0.99 -4.84 15.44
CA ILE A 18 0.32 -5.28 14.93
C ILE A 18 0.66 -6.74 15.23
N GLU A 19 0.22 -7.26 16.39
CA GLU A 19 0.45 -8.65 16.79
C GLU A 19 -0.53 -9.64 16.16
N LYS A 20 -1.59 -9.15 15.50
CA LYS A 20 -2.65 -9.98 14.90
C LYS A 20 -2.40 -10.32 13.45
N TYR A 21 -1.33 -9.80 12.85
CA TYR A 21 -0.98 -10.07 11.46
C TYR A 21 0.54 -10.23 11.28
N GLN A 22 0.91 -11.06 10.31
CA GLN A 22 2.30 -11.24 9.90
C GLN A 22 2.59 -10.62 8.54
N LYS A 23 1.53 -10.22 7.82
CA LYS A 23 1.61 -9.63 6.49
C LYS A 23 0.65 -8.46 6.37
N ALA A 24 1.08 -7.39 5.70
CA ALA A 24 0.27 -6.21 5.46
C ALA A 24 0.45 -5.70 4.03
N ILE A 25 -0.66 -5.26 3.41
CA ILE A 25 -0.64 -4.63 2.09
C ILE A 25 -1.14 -3.19 2.23
N PHE A 26 -0.27 -2.23 1.92
CA PHE A 26 -0.59 -0.81 1.99
C PHE A 26 -0.85 -0.24 0.60
N PHE A 27 -2.03 0.34 0.41
CA PHE A 27 -2.40 1.05 -0.82
C PHE A 27 -2.13 2.55 -0.66
N THR A 28 -0.85 2.92 -0.56
CA THR A 28 -0.44 4.32 -0.39
C THR A 28 0.87 4.62 -1.10
N GLY A 29 0.95 5.81 -1.69
CA GLY A 29 2.19 6.35 -2.24
C GLY A 29 2.78 7.48 -1.40
N ASP A 30 2.17 7.78 -0.25
CA ASP A 30 2.55 8.91 0.59
C ASP A 30 3.83 8.62 1.37
N GLY A 31 4.72 9.62 1.42
CA GLY A 31 5.97 9.55 2.16
C GLY A 31 5.76 9.55 3.67
N ASP A 32 4.63 10.10 4.15
CA ASP A 32 4.34 10.21 5.59
C ASP A 32 4.25 8.84 6.29
N PHE A 33 3.97 7.76 5.53
CA PHE A 33 3.95 6.39 6.07
C PHE A 33 5.32 5.72 6.16
N GLU A 34 6.42 6.37 5.74
CA GLU A 34 7.75 5.76 5.76
C GLU A 34 8.13 5.24 7.15
N ILE A 35 7.84 6.02 8.20
CA ILE A 35 8.14 5.64 9.59
C ILE A 35 7.32 4.41 10.01
N LEU A 36 6.04 4.36 9.66
CA LEU A 36 5.17 3.21 9.95
C LEU A 36 5.69 1.96 9.23
N LEU A 37 5.99 2.05 7.93
CA LEU A 37 6.48 0.91 7.15
C LEU A 37 7.82 0.40 7.71
N LYS A 38 8.75 1.29 8.06
CA LYS A 38 10.02 0.92 8.72
C LYS A 38 9.76 0.16 10.01
N HIS A 39 8.84 0.64 10.85
CA HIS A 39 8.51 -0.02 12.11
C HIS A 39 7.96 -1.42 11.89
N LEU A 40 7.02 -1.61 10.95
CA LEU A 40 6.45 -2.92 10.62
C LEU A 40 7.52 -3.89 10.12
N LEU A 41 8.43 -3.45 9.25
CA LEU A 41 9.54 -4.26 8.76
C LEU A 41 10.49 -4.67 9.90
N GLN A 42 10.74 -3.79 10.88
CA GLN A 42 11.53 -4.11 12.07
C GLN A 42 10.86 -5.16 12.97
N GLN A 43 9.53 -5.16 13.03
CA GLN A 43 8.74 -6.20 13.70
C GLN A 43 8.63 -7.50 12.89
N LYS A 44 9.40 -7.63 11.80
CA LYS A 44 9.41 -8.79 10.87
C LYS A 44 8.07 -9.05 10.19
N ILE A 45 7.22 -8.03 10.08
CA ILE A 45 5.99 -8.11 9.31
C ILE A 45 6.33 -7.99 7.82
N GLU A 46 5.79 -8.89 7.01
CA GLU A 46 5.94 -8.82 5.56
C GLU A 46 5.03 -7.72 5.00
N VAL A 47 5.63 -6.62 4.56
CA VAL A 47 4.89 -5.48 4.03
C VAL A 47 5.02 -5.43 2.52
N ARG A 48 3.91 -5.18 1.81
CA ARG A 48 3.88 -4.87 0.38
C ARG A 48 3.16 -3.55 0.16
N VAL A 49 3.73 -2.67 -0.66
CA VAL A 49 3.13 -1.37 -0.98
C VAL A 49 2.65 -1.39 -2.43
N VAL A 50 1.39 -1.00 -2.64
CA VAL A 50 0.78 -0.87 -3.95
C VAL A 50 0.41 0.58 -4.19
N ALA A 51 1.07 1.24 -5.15
CA ALA A 51 0.78 2.64 -5.44
C ALA A 51 1.15 3.06 -6.87
N ASN A 52 0.75 4.27 -7.25
CA ASN A 52 1.12 4.82 -8.54
C ASN A 52 2.61 5.18 -8.57
N GLY A 53 3.42 4.35 -9.25
CA GLY A 53 4.86 4.53 -9.32
C GLY A 53 5.35 5.92 -9.78
N LYS A 54 4.55 6.72 -10.50
CA LYS A 54 4.93 8.11 -10.84
C LYS A 54 4.73 9.11 -9.70
N ARG A 55 3.81 8.83 -8.76
CA ARG A 55 3.41 9.74 -7.67
C ARG A 55 3.83 9.26 -6.28
N THR A 56 4.44 8.07 -6.18
CA THR A 56 4.97 7.54 -4.93
C THR A 56 6.30 8.20 -4.57
N ALA A 57 6.42 8.61 -3.29
CA ALA A 57 7.64 9.14 -2.70
C ALA A 57 8.85 8.22 -2.94
N ARG A 58 10.04 8.81 -3.14
CA ARG A 58 11.26 8.06 -3.46
C ARG A 58 11.72 7.23 -2.26
N GLU A 59 11.56 7.73 -1.03
CA GLU A 59 11.92 6.95 0.16
C GLU A 59 11.14 5.65 0.25
N ILE A 60 9.82 5.67 -0.01
CA ILE A 60 8.97 4.47 0.01
C ILE A 60 9.44 3.44 -1.01
N LYS A 61 9.80 3.86 -2.23
CA LYS A 61 10.33 2.94 -3.25
C LYS A 61 11.65 2.31 -2.82
N ASN A 62 12.55 3.11 -2.26
CA ASN A 62 13.84 2.63 -1.79
C ASN A 62 13.69 1.68 -0.59
N LEU A 63 12.79 2.02 0.35
CA LEU A 63 12.49 1.22 1.53
C LEU A 63 11.86 -0.13 1.15
N MET A 64 10.90 -0.12 0.23
CA MET A 64 10.16 -1.33 -0.14
C MET A 64 10.90 -2.19 -1.17
N GLY A 65 11.73 -1.60 -2.04
CA GLY A 65 12.48 -2.32 -3.06
C GLY A 65 11.59 -3.25 -3.89
N GLY A 66 11.89 -4.56 -3.85
CA GLY A 66 11.11 -5.60 -4.55
C GLY A 66 9.68 -5.81 -4.03
N ASN A 67 9.35 -5.29 -2.85
CA ASN A 67 8.01 -5.34 -2.27
C ASN A 67 7.13 -4.12 -2.66
N PHE A 68 7.60 -3.29 -3.60
CA PHE A 68 6.77 -2.27 -4.23
C PHE A 68 6.10 -2.82 -5.50
N THR A 69 4.78 -2.71 -5.58
CA THR A 69 3.99 -3.10 -6.76
C THR A 69 3.32 -1.86 -7.38
N PRO A 70 3.64 -1.50 -8.64
CA PRO A 70 2.95 -0.41 -9.31
C PRO A 70 1.47 -0.72 -9.50
N MET A 71 0.55 0.16 -9.07
CA MET A 71 -0.91 -0.03 -9.20
C MET A 71 -1.35 -0.35 -10.64
N LYS A 72 -0.61 0.12 -11.65
CA LYS A 72 -0.88 -0.19 -13.07
C LYS A 72 -0.85 -1.68 -13.39
N SER A 73 -0.08 -2.49 -12.64
CA SER A 73 -0.03 -3.94 -12.86
C SER A 73 -1.34 -4.63 -12.47
N LEU A 74 -2.12 -4.05 -11.55
CA LEU A 74 -3.44 -4.57 -11.16
C LEU A 74 -4.51 -4.34 -12.23
N LYS A 75 -4.26 -3.46 -13.21
CA LYS A 75 -5.24 -3.17 -14.26
C LYS A 75 -5.64 -4.44 -14.99
N SER A 76 -4.70 -5.30 -15.39
CA SER A 76 -5.02 -6.55 -16.10
C SER A 76 -5.83 -7.55 -15.26
N VAL A 77 -5.76 -7.45 -13.93
CA VAL A 77 -6.46 -8.35 -13.01
C VAL A 77 -7.88 -7.84 -12.72
N VAL A 78 -8.06 -6.53 -12.64
CA VAL A 78 -9.30 -5.90 -12.16
C VAL A 78 -10.12 -5.27 -13.30
N GLU A 79 -9.53 -5.06 -14.47
CA GLU A 79 -10.21 -4.43 -15.60
C GLU A 79 -11.40 -5.28 -16.07
N TYR A 80 -12.56 -4.64 -16.10
CA TYR A 80 -13.77 -5.25 -16.63
C TYR A 80 -13.67 -5.35 -18.16
N VAL A 81 -13.46 -6.56 -18.66
CA VAL A 81 -13.52 -6.84 -20.09
C VAL A 81 -14.93 -7.31 -20.45
N ARG A 82 -15.68 -6.44 -21.14
CA ARG A 82 -17.00 -6.80 -21.67
C ARG A 82 -16.81 -7.88 -22.73
N LYS A 83 -17.22 -9.12 -22.44
CA LYS A 83 -17.28 -10.18 -23.46
C LYS A 83 -18.35 -9.80 -24.48
N ASN A 84 -17.93 -9.41 -25.68
CA ASN A 84 -18.86 -9.29 -26.80
C ASN A 84 -19.46 -10.68 -27.08
N LYS A 85 -20.79 -10.79 -26.97
CA LYS A 85 -21.52 -11.96 -27.48
C LYS A 85 -21.23 -12.03 -28.97
N LYS A 86 -20.53 -13.08 -29.42
CA LYS A 86 -20.52 -13.47 -30.83
C LYS A 86 -21.99 -13.75 -31.19
N GLY A 87 -22.52 -12.95 -32.11
CA GLY A 87 -23.79 -13.22 -32.77
C GLY A 87 -23.67 -14.44 -33.68
#